data_AF-A0A949J939-F1
#
_entry.id   AF-A0A949J939-F1
#
_cell.length_a   1.000
_cell.length_b   1.000
_cell.length_c   1.000
_cell.angle_alpha   90.00
_cell.angle_beta   90.00
_cell.angle_gamma   90.00
#
_symmetry.space_group_name_H-M   'P 1'
#
loop_
_entity.id
_entity.type
_entity.pdbx_description
1 polymer ?
#
loop_
_entity_poly.entity_id
_entity_poly.type
_entity_poly.pdbx_seq_one_letter_code
_entity_poly.pdbx_strand_id
1 'polypeptide(L)' 'MKFLEKPNEKEKTKEHLNTLIDDPFHSRSGIDIKKLKGNNHDLYRLRAGVYRFEYFIGDIIWIERAFKRE' A
#
# COMPACT_ATOMS: atom_id res chain seq x y z
N MET A 1 -0.55 -4.39 -18.81
CA MET A 1 0.08 -3.52 -17.77
C MET A 1 0.90 -4.41 -16.84
N LYS A 2 2.23 -4.47 -16.99
CA LYS A 2 3.10 -5.31 -16.15
C LYS A 2 3.64 -4.46 -14.99
N PHE A 3 2.99 -4.56 -13.84
CA PHE A 3 3.22 -3.66 -12.70
C PHE A 3 4.56 -3.90 -11.97
N LEU A 4 5.19 -5.08 -12.14
CA LEU A 4 6.40 -5.50 -11.41
C LEU A 4 7.27 -6.44 -12.29
N GLU A 5 8.16 -5.87 -13.10
CA GLU A 5 9.03 -6.67 -14.01
C GLU A 5 10.39 -7.02 -13.39
N LYS A 6 10.84 -6.31 -12.35
CA LYS A 6 12.09 -6.60 -11.66
C LYS A 6 11.86 -7.52 -10.45
N PRO A 7 12.52 -8.69 -10.35
CA PRO A 7 12.29 -9.67 -9.29
C PRO A 7 12.42 -9.09 -7.87
N ASN A 8 13.50 -8.35 -7.60
CA ASN A 8 13.74 -7.76 -6.27
C ASN A 8 12.72 -6.69 -5.88
N GLU A 9 12.17 -5.95 -6.86
CA GLU A 9 11.15 -4.93 -6.57
C GLU A 9 9.81 -5.60 -6.24
N LYS A 10 9.51 -6.72 -6.90
CA LYS A 10 8.29 -7.51 -6.67
C LYS A 10 8.26 -8.09 -5.26
N GLU A 11 9.37 -8.66 -4.81
CA GLU A 11 9.45 -9.31 -3.49
C GLU A 11 9.33 -8.30 -2.35
N LYS A 12 10.12 -7.22 -2.40
CA LYS A 12 10.03 -6.12 -1.42
C LYS A 12 8.63 -5.50 -1.36
N THR A 13 7.98 -5.36 -2.51
CA THR A 13 6.60 -4.83 -2.57
C THR A 13 5.62 -5.78 -1.88
N LYS A 14 5.74 -7.09 -2.10
CA LYS A 14 4.90 -8.09 -1.42
C LYS A 14 5.13 -8.08 0.08
N GLU A 15 6.37 -7.98 0.53
CA GLU A 15 6.69 -7.88 1.96
C GLU A 15 5.98 -6.67 2.60
N HIS A 16 6.07 -5.49 1.97
CA HIS A 16 5.37 -4.30 2.45
C HIS A 16 3.85 -4.48 2.48
N LEU A 17 3.26 -5.08 1.46
CA LEU A 17 1.81 -5.34 1.41
C LEU A 17 1.37 -6.34 2.49
N ASN A 18 2.16 -7.38 2.74
CA ASN A 18 1.86 -8.35 3.79
C ASN A 18 1.85 -7.71 5.19
N THR A 19 2.64 -6.66 5.40
CA THR A 19 2.62 -5.94 6.70
C THR A 19 1.26 -5.28 7.00
N LEU A 20 0.41 -5.06 5.99
CA LEU A 20 -0.93 -4.52 6.23
C LEU A 20 -1.83 -5.49 7.02
N ILE A 21 -1.51 -6.78 7.03
CA ILE A 21 -2.25 -7.80 7.81
C ILE A 21 -2.13 -7.51 9.31
N ASP A 22 -0.96 -7.06 9.77
CA ASP A 22 -0.71 -6.82 11.19
C ASP A 22 -1.32 -5.49 11.67
N ASP A 23 -1.11 -4.43 10.90
CA ASP A 23 -1.67 -3.11 11.16
C ASP A 23 -1.82 -2.33 9.85
N PRO A 24 -3.05 -2.20 9.31
CA PRO A 24 -3.31 -1.48 8.08
C PRO A 24 -3.56 0.02 8.30
N PHE A 25 -3.50 0.53 9.54
CA PHE A 25 -3.93 1.89 9.86
C PHE A 25 -2.75 2.81 10.19
N HIS A 26 -1.74 2.29 10.88
CA HIS A 26 -0.69 3.12 11.46
C HIS A 26 0.67 2.99 10.79
N SER A 27 1.31 4.15 10.61
CA SER A 27 2.72 4.23 10.27
C SER A 27 3.58 3.68 11.40
N ARG A 28 4.65 2.95 11.06
CA ARG A 28 5.59 2.34 12.00
C ARG A 28 6.97 2.20 11.38
N SER A 29 7.95 1.72 12.16
CA SER A 29 9.34 1.61 11.69
C SER A 29 9.41 0.84 10.36
N GLY A 30 9.87 1.52 9.30
CA GLY A 30 9.98 0.97 7.95
C GLY A 30 8.68 0.96 7.12
N ILE A 31 7.51 1.21 7.71
CA ILE A 31 6.21 1.16 7.04
C ILE A 31 5.53 2.53 7.11
N ASP A 32 5.49 3.25 5.98
CA ASP A 32 4.80 4.54 5.85
C ASP A 32 3.36 4.33 5.36
N ILE A 33 2.43 4.43 6.29
CA ILE A 33 0.98 4.44 6.04
C ILE A 33 0.44 5.82 6.38
N LYS A 34 -0.35 6.38 5.47
CA LYS A 34 -1.04 7.65 5.67
C LYS A 34 -2.52 7.53 5.34
N LYS A 35 -3.39 7.92 6.26
CA LYS A 35 -4.81 8.12 5.98
C LYS A 35 -4.99 9.30 5.00
N LEU A 36 -5.72 9.07 3.92
CA LEU A 36 -6.10 10.05 2.91
C LEU A 36 -7.43 10.69 3.31
N LYS A 37 -7.66 11.93 2.86
CA LYS A 37 -9.00 12.54 2.94
C LYS A 37 -9.86 11.93 1.83
N GLY A 38 -10.71 10.97 2.19
CA GLY A 38 -11.74 10.42 1.30
C GLY A 38 -13.09 11.10 1.50
N ASN A 39 -13.93 11.10 0.46
CA ASN A 39 -15.29 11.65 0.52
C ASN A 39 -16.33 10.62 1.03
N ASN A 40 -16.13 9.32 0.75
CA ASN A 40 -17.13 8.28 1.02
C ASN A 40 -16.65 7.16 1.97
N HIS A 41 -15.34 6.89 2.02
CA HIS A 41 -14.75 5.88 2.90
C HIS A 41 -13.32 6.26 3.26
N ASP A 42 -12.85 5.71 4.37
CA ASP A 42 -11.49 5.92 4.86
C ASP A 42 -10.49 5.22 3.94
N LEU A 43 -9.82 6.03 3.12
CA LEU A 43 -8.72 5.60 2.25
C LEU A 43 -7.39 5.77 2.97
N TYR A 44 -6.48 4.85 2.69
CA TYR A 44 -5.13 4.83 3.22
C TYR A 44 -4.15 4.67 2.08
N ARG A 45 -2.92 5.09 2.31
CA ARG A 45 -1.83 4.95 1.36
C ARG A 45 -0.61 4.35 2.03
N LEU A 46 -0.18 3.19 1.53
CA LEU A 46 1.11 2.57 1.84
C LEU A 46 2.17 3.05 0.85
N ARG A 47 3.35 3.41 1.37
CA ARG A 47 4.56 3.64 0.55
C ARG A 47 5.48 2.44 0.65
N ALA A 48 5.83 1.87 -0.51
CA ALA A 48 6.84 0.83 -0.64
C ALA A 48 7.91 1.30 -1.65
N GLY A 49 8.92 2.00 -1.14
CA GLY A 49 9.93 2.66 -1.98
C GLY A 49 9.30 3.72 -2.91
N VAL A 50 9.45 3.54 -4.22
CA VAL A 50 8.86 4.43 -5.24
C VAL A 50 7.40 4.10 -5.54
N TYR A 51 6.90 2.96 -5.06
CA TYR A 51 5.54 2.52 -5.28
C TYR A 51 4.63 3.06 -4.17
N ARG A 52 3.39 3.33 -4.56
CA ARG A 52 2.30 3.72 -3.68
C ARG A 52 1.10 2.83 -3.94
N PHE A 53 0.46 2.44 -2.85
CA PHE A 53 -0.76 1.64 -2.85
C PHE A 53 -1.82 2.40 -2.08
N GLU A 54 -2.90 2.78 -2.76
CA GLU A 54 -4.09 3.32 -2.12
C GLU A 54 -5.04 2.15 -1.85
N TYR A 55 -5.55 2.08 -0.63
CA TYR A 55 -6.36 0.96 -0.16
C TYR A 55 -7.38 1.40 0.87
N PHE A 56 -8.42 0.58 1.04
CA PHE A 56 -9.40 0.72 2.12
C PHE A 56 -9.62 -0.63 2.80
N ILE A 57 -10.16 -0.59 4.03
CA ILE A 57 -10.37 -1.77 4.86
C ILE A 57 -11.88 -2.08 4.90
N GLY A 58 -12.25 -3.29 4.49
CA GLY A 58 -13.57 -3.90 4.73
C GLY A 58 -13.39 -5.25 5.44
N ASP A 59 -14.09 -6.30 5.00
CA ASP A 59 -13.82 -7.68 5.47
C ASP A 59 -12.41 -8.16 5.08
N ILE A 60 -11.87 -7.58 4.01
CA ILE A 60 -10.49 -7.74 3.55
C ILE A 60 -9.91 -6.36 3.22
N ILE A 61 -8.60 -6.33 3.00
CA ILE A 61 -7.89 -5.12 2.54
C ILE A 61 -7.98 -5.05 1.01
N TRP A 62 -8.60 -4.00 0.50
CA TRP A 62 -8.80 -3.78 -0.93
C TRP A 62 -7.81 -2.75 -1.45
N ILE A 63 -6.95 -3.13 -2.39
CA ILE A 63 -6.07 -2.19 -3.09
C ILE A 63 -6.87 -1.53 -4.21
N GLU A 64 -7.18 -0.24 -4.05
CA GLU A 64 -7.90 0.55 -5.05
C GLU A 64 -6.98 0.99 -6.19
N ARG A 65 -5.77 1.46 -5.86
CA ARG A 65 -4.79 1.91 -6.85
C ARG A 65 -3.39 1.50 -6.48
N ALA A 66 -2.62 1.16 -7.49
CA ALA A 66 -1.19 0.93 -7.36
C ALA A 66 -0.47 1.75 -8.44
N PHE A 67 0.51 2.57 -8.06
CA PHE A 67 1.24 3.42 -9.01
C PHE A 67 2.66 3.74 -8.52
N LYS A 68 3.52 4.14 -9.46
CA LYS A 68 4.84 4.70 -9.15
C LYS A 68 4.72 6.20 -8.89
N ARG A 69 5.51 6.72 -7.96
CA ARG A 69 5.78 8.15 -7.87
C ARG A 69 6.54 8.58 -9.13
N GLU A 70 5.99 9.54 -9.86
CA GLU A 70 6.73 10.32 -10.87
C GLU A 70 7.87 11.11 -10.23
#